data_AF-A0A1X0S6D6-F1
#
_entry.id   AF-A0A1X0S6D6-F1
#
_cell.length_a   1.000
_cell.length_b   1.000
_cell.length_c   1.000
_cell.angle_alpha   90.00
_cell.angle_beta   90.00
_cell.angle_gamma   90.00
#
_symmetry.space_group_name_H-M   'P 1'
#
loop_
_entity.id
_entity.type
_entity.pdbx_description
1 polymer ?
#
loop_
_entity_poly.entity_id
_entity_poly.type
_entity_poly.pdbx_seq_one_letter_code
_entity_poly.pdbx_strand_id
1 'polypeptide(L)'
;MINNKISTRTLSTSFSLMFARNVNEPITFRNKEGKTEKSEYMSQDELLKRIDYMSQIVFPVIAERTKQHLDQLTENIDKKRVQADFPEGSHVMVKVHNRHNSLSPAYEGPYIIE
;
A
#
# COMPACT_ATOMS: atom_id res chain seq x y z
N MET A 1 -16.31 0.42 0.12
CA MET A 1 -15.83 0.43 -1.29
C MET A 1 -14.33 0.71 -1.27
N ILE A 2 -13.50 -0.14 -1.89
CA ILE A 2 -12.03 -0.08 -1.75
C ILE A 2 -11.41 1.21 -2.30
N ASN A 3 -12.00 1.78 -3.34
CA ASN A 3 -11.51 2.99 -4.02
C ASN A 3 -11.66 4.29 -3.21
N ASN A 4 -12.52 4.29 -2.18
CA ASN A 4 -12.72 5.44 -1.28
C ASN A 4 -11.93 5.29 0.04
N LYS A 5 -11.16 4.21 0.21
CA LYS A 5 -10.36 4.00 1.42
C LYS A 5 -9.09 4.85 1.34
N ILE A 6 -8.80 5.57 2.41
CA ILE A 6 -7.54 6.32 2.56
C ILE A 6 -6.42 5.31 2.84
N SER A 7 -5.40 5.31 1.99
CA SER A 7 -4.21 4.48 2.18
C SER A 7 -3.26 5.12 3.19
N THR A 8 -2.67 4.34 4.10
CA THR A 8 -1.68 4.85 5.06
C THR A 8 -0.39 5.34 4.38
N ARG A 9 -0.03 4.71 3.26
CA ARG A 9 1.16 5.01 2.47
C ARG A 9 1.07 6.39 1.82
N THR A 10 -0.04 6.67 1.13
CA THR A 10 -0.21 7.91 0.33
C THR A 10 -1.13 8.95 0.98
N LEU A 11 -1.80 8.61 2.09
CA LEU A 11 -2.81 9.43 2.80
C LEU A 11 -3.95 9.95 1.91
N SER A 12 -4.22 9.25 0.83
CA SER A 12 -5.22 9.61 -0.19
C SER A 12 -6.02 8.39 -0.61
N THR A 13 -7.17 8.62 -1.23
CA THR A 13 -8.00 7.57 -1.82
C THR A 13 -7.56 7.29 -3.26
N SER A 14 -7.65 6.05 -3.70
CA SER A 14 -7.29 5.69 -5.09
C SER A 14 -8.15 6.45 -6.11
N PHE A 15 -9.43 6.69 -5.81
CA PHE A 15 -10.31 7.47 -6.67
C PHE A 15 -9.82 8.90 -6.87
N SER A 16 -9.46 9.59 -5.79
CA SER A 16 -9.02 10.99 -5.86
C SER A 16 -7.69 11.15 -6.58
N LEU A 17 -6.78 10.18 -6.44
CA LEU A 17 -5.52 10.17 -7.20
C LEU A 17 -5.74 9.99 -8.71
N MET A 18 -6.68 9.13 -9.09
CA MET A 18 -6.94 8.82 -10.49
C MET A 18 -7.72 9.93 -11.22
N PHE A 19 -8.70 10.53 -10.56
CA PHE A 19 -9.62 11.47 -11.19
C PHE A 19 -9.45 12.93 -10.78
N ALA A 20 -8.45 13.24 -9.94
CA ALA A 20 -8.21 14.57 -9.39
C ALA A 20 -9.46 15.20 -8.72
N ARG A 21 -10.41 14.38 -8.24
CA ARG A 21 -11.66 14.83 -7.64
C ARG A 21 -12.15 13.93 -6.52
N ASN A 22 -13.10 14.43 -5.73
CA ASN A 22 -13.70 13.64 -4.67
C ASN A 22 -14.78 12.71 -5.23
N VAL A 23 -15.02 11.59 -4.54
CA VAL A 23 -16.15 10.71 -4.85
C VAL A 23 -17.44 11.51 -4.63
N ASN A 24 -18.38 11.37 -5.57
CA ASN A 24 -19.68 12.03 -5.43
C ASN A 24 -20.37 11.55 -4.16
N GLU A 25 -20.96 12.49 -3.43
CA GLU A 25 -21.83 12.15 -2.30
C GLU A 25 -23.07 11.40 -2.81
N PRO A 26 -23.66 10.51 -1.99
CA PRO A 26 -24.93 9.87 -2.33
C PRO A 26 -25.97 10.94 -2.69
N ILE A 27 -26.67 10.75 -3.80
CA ILE A 27 -27.66 11.73 -4.28
C ILE A 27 -28.79 11.83 -3.25
N THR A 28 -28.78 12.90 -2.45
CA THR A 28 -29.91 13.30 -1.62
C THR A 28 -30.77 14.29 -2.37
N PHE A 29 -31.95 13.86 -2.82
CA PHE A 29 -32.91 14.72 -3.53
C PHE A 29 -33.56 15.80 -2.63
N ARG A 30 -33.20 15.82 -1.33
CA ARG A 30 -33.76 16.71 -0.31
C ARG A 30 -32.67 17.15 0.65
N ASN A 31 -32.54 18.45 0.86
CA ASN A 31 -31.82 19.04 1.99
C ASN A 31 -32.52 18.75 3.33
N LYS A 32 -31.86 19.06 4.45
CA LYS A 32 -32.48 19.09 5.80
C LYS A 32 -33.74 19.97 5.86
N GLU A 33 -33.88 20.92 4.94
CA GLU A 33 -35.02 21.84 4.78
C GLU A 33 -36.01 21.41 3.68
N GLY A 34 -35.83 20.25 3.05
CA GLY A 34 -36.76 19.70 2.05
C GLY A 34 -36.64 20.26 0.63
N LYS A 35 -35.71 21.20 0.37
CA LYS A 35 -35.42 21.69 -0.99
C LYS A 35 -34.56 20.71 -1.79
N THR A 36 -34.85 20.61 -3.09
CA THR A 36 -34.05 19.87 -4.06
C THR A 36 -32.84 20.70 -4.46
N GLU A 37 -31.69 20.47 -3.83
CA GLU A 37 -30.43 20.98 -4.35
C GLU A 37 -29.97 20.10 -5.50
N LYS A 38 -29.62 20.73 -6.62
CA LYS A 38 -28.84 20.06 -7.66
C LYS A 38 -27.41 20.02 -7.15
N SER A 39 -26.89 18.82 -6.92
CA SER A 39 -25.45 18.61 -6.82
C SER A 39 -24.82 19.13 -8.12
N GLU A 40 -24.23 20.32 -8.08
CA GLU A 40 -23.49 20.83 -9.22
C GLU A 40 -22.14 20.10 -9.29
N TYR A 41 -21.89 19.48 -10.44
CA TYR A 41 -20.61 18.86 -10.73
C TYR A 41 -19.56 19.94 -11.00
N MET A 42 -18.30 19.63 -10.68
CA MET A 42 -17.14 20.45 -11.01
C MET A 42 -17.11 20.77 -12.51
N SER A 43 -16.79 22.02 -12.85
CA SER A 43 -16.65 22.45 -14.25
C SER A 43 -15.44 21.82 -14.92
N GLN A 44 -15.45 21.73 -16.25
CA GLN A 44 -14.34 21.14 -17.01
C GLN A 44 -13.02 21.90 -16.81
N ASP A 45 -13.08 23.24 -16.76
CA ASP A 45 -11.89 24.08 -16.59
C ASP A 45 -11.25 23.92 -15.21
N GLU A 46 -12.07 23.78 -14.16
CA GLU A 46 -11.58 23.48 -12.82
C GLU A 46 -10.95 22.09 -12.75
N LEU A 47 -11.53 21.11 -13.45
CA LEU A 47 -10.97 19.76 -13.50
C LEU A 47 -9.57 19.78 -14.15
N LEU A 48 -9.39 20.51 -15.25
CA LEU A 48 -8.09 20.64 -15.91
C LEU A 48 -7.05 21.30 -15.00
N LYS A 49 -7.39 22.41 -14.33
CA LYS A 49 -6.50 23.06 -13.35
C LYS A 49 -6.09 22.12 -12.23
N ARG A 50 -7.00 21.23 -11.80
CA ARG A 50 -6.74 20.28 -10.73
C ARG A 50 -5.86 19.12 -11.19
N ILE A 51 -6.01 18.68 -12.44
CA ILE A 51 -5.09 17.72 -13.07
C ILE A 51 -3.67 18.29 -13.12
N ASP A 52 -3.52 19.56 -13.52
CA ASP A 52 -2.21 20.23 -13.53
C ASP A 52 -1.62 20.31 -12.12
N TYR A 53 -2.41 20.72 -11.12
CA TYR A 53 -2.00 20.75 -9.72
C TYR A 53 -1.55 19.38 -9.20
N MET A 54 -2.29 18.32 -9.53
CA MET A 54 -1.94 16.95 -9.15
C MET A 54 -0.59 16.54 -9.74
N SER A 55 -0.34 16.88 -11.01
CA SER A 55 0.89 16.53 -11.72
C SER A 55 2.12 17.26 -11.18
N GLN A 56 1.98 18.56 -10.88
CA GLN A 56 3.11 19.42 -10.51
C GLN A 56 3.47 19.33 -9.02
N ILE A 57 2.47 19.14 -8.15
CA ILE A 57 2.66 19.28 -6.70
C ILE A 57 2.38 17.96 -6.00
N VAL A 58 1.23 17.33 -6.26
CA VAL A 58 0.76 16.20 -5.44
C VAL A 58 1.54 14.93 -5.71
N PHE A 59 1.74 14.55 -6.98
CA PHE A 59 2.46 13.30 -7.31
C PHE A 59 3.93 13.30 -6.86
N PRO A 60 4.71 14.38 -7.01
CA PRO A 60 6.05 14.46 -6.44
C PRO A 60 6.06 14.24 -4.92
N VAL A 61 5.19 14.94 -4.18
CA VAL A 61 5.10 14.82 -2.72
C VAL A 61 4.70 13.40 -2.28
N ILE A 62 3.78 12.76 -3.01
CA ILE A 62 3.40 11.37 -2.74
C ILE A 62 4.57 10.42 -3.00
N ALA A 63 5.35 10.64 -4.05
CA ALA A 63 6.51 9.81 -4.35
C ALA A 63 7.56 9.88 -3.23
N GLU A 64 7.87 11.08 -2.74
CA GLU A 64 8.79 11.29 -1.62
C GLU A 64 8.31 10.58 -0.35
N ARG A 65 7.03 10.77 0.01
CA ARG A 65 6.44 10.09 1.17
C ARG A 65 6.48 8.57 1.02
N THR A 66 6.19 8.07 -0.17
CA THR A 66 6.18 6.63 -0.45
C THR A 66 7.57 6.05 -0.25
N LYS A 67 8.62 6.77 -0.67
CA LYS A 67 10.01 6.41 -0.41
C LYS A 67 10.30 6.33 1.09
N GLN A 68 9.98 7.38 1.85
CA GLN A 68 10.17 7.39 3.32
C GLN A 68 9.47 6.21 4.01
N HIS A 69 8.24 5.88 3.60
CA HIS A 69 7.51 4.74 4.15
C HIS A 69 8.16 3.39 3.78
N LEU A 70 8.72 3.27 2.57
CA LEU A 70 9.46 2.08 2.17
C LEU A 70 10.75 1.93 2.96
N ASP A 71 11.51 3.01 3.13
CA ASP A 71 12.76 3.01 3.91
C ASP A 71 12.52 2.57 5.36
N GLN A 72 11.45 3.08 6.00
CA GLN A 72 11.05 2.64 7.33
C GLN A 72 10.64 1.17 7.37
N LEU A 73 9.97 0.69 6.31
CA LEU A 73 9.58 -0.72 6.22
C LEU A 73 10.81 -1.62 6.09
N THR A 74 11.76 -1.26 5.22
CA THR A 74 12.99 -2.01 5.00
C THR A 74 13.85 -2.04 6.26
N GLU A 75 14.04 -0.91 6.94
CA GLU A 75 14.77 -0.88 8.21
C GLU A 75 14.16 -1.80 9.27
N ASN A 76 12.82 -1.84 9.37
CA ASN A 76 12.14 -2.72 10.31
C ASN A 76 12.25 -4.20 9.93
N ILE A 77 12.34 -4.50 8.63
CA ILE A 77 12.57 -5.85 8.13
C ILE A 77 14.00 -6.28 8.41
N ASP A 78 14.99 -5.44 8.09
CA ASP A 78 16.41 -5.73 8.27
C ASP A 78 16.75 -5.93 9.76
N LYS A 79 16.17 -5.12 10.64
CA LYS A 79 16.29 -5.30 12.10
C LYS A 79 15.73 -6.64 12.59
N LYS A 80 14.68 -7.17 11.94
CA LYS A 80 14.03 -8.43 12.35
C LYS A 80 14.64 -9.65 11.68
N ARG A 81 15.15 -9.52 10.46
CA ARG A 81 15.66 -10.61 9.64
C ARG A 81 17.16 -10.49 9.52
N VAL A 82 17.87 -11.05 10.50
CA VAL A 82 19.31 -11.25 10.39
C VAL A 82 19.54 -12.34 9.33
N GLN A 83 20.15 -11.96 8.21
CA GLN A 83 20.71 -12.93 7.28
C GLN A 83 21.98 -13.52 7.94
N ALA A 84 21.97 -14.81 8.19
CA ALA A 84 23.14 -15.54 8.64
C ALA A 84 23.88 -16.06 7.42
N ASP A 85 25.13 -15.64 7.25
CA ASP A 85 26.03 -16.22 6.26
C ASP A 85 26.62 -17.50 6.83
N PHE A 86 26.55 -18.59 6.07
CA PHE A 86 27.08 -19.89 6.46
C PHE A 86 28.34 -20.18 5.63
N PRO A 87 29.54 -20.26 6.23
CA PRO A 87 30.77 -20.54 5.48
C PRO A 87 30.81 -21.99 4.98
N GLU A 88 31.58 -22.23 3.91
CA GLU A 88 31.88 -23.57 3.39
C GLU A 88 32.37 -24.50 4.51
N GLY A 89 31.88 -25.75 4.51
CA GLY A 89 32.12 -26.72 5.58
C GLY A 89 31.18 -26.61 6.78
N SER A 90 30.25 -25.65 6.82
CA SER A 90 29.23 -25.56 7.88
C SER A 90 28.16 -26.63 7.75
N HIS A 91 27.78 -27.23 8.89
CA HIS A 91 26.63 -28.12 8.95
C HIS A 91 25.33 -27.33 9.12
N VAL A 92 24.41 -27.48 8.18
CA VAL A 92 23.09 -26.83 8.22
C VAL A 92 21.95 -27.83 8.08
N MET A 93 20.79 -27.49 8.64
CA MET A 93 19.57 -28.27 8.48
C MET A 93 18.55 -27.48 7.67
N VAL A 94 17.86 -28.13 6.73
CA VAL A 94 16.86 -27.48 5.87
C VAL A 94 15.48 -27.60 6.51
N LYS A 95 14.73 -26.50 6.57
CA LYS A 95 13.35 -26.50 7.09
C LYS A 95 12.40 -27.15 6.09
N VAL A 96 11.71 -28.21 6.50
CA VAL A 96 10.70 -28.89 5.66
C VAL A 96 9.46 -28.01 5.54
N HIS A 97 9.12 -27.61 4.31
CA HIS A 97 7.98 -26.72 4.03
C HIS A 97 6.64 -27.46 4.18
N ASN A 98 6.55 -28.68 3.66
CA ASN A 98 5.35 -29.51 3.70
C ASN A 98 5.55 -30.66 4.67
N ARG A 99 5.08 -30.50 5.91
CA ARG A 99 5.08 -31.58 6.90
C ARG A 99 3.92 -32.52 6.63
N HIS A 100 4.21 -33.82 6.52
CA HIS A 100 3.18 -34.84 6.33
C HIS A 100 2.32 -35.05 7.60
N ASN A 101 2.86 -34.80 8.80
CA ASN A 101 2.15 -34.94 10.07
C ASN A 101 2.70 -33.97 11.14
N SER A 102 1.93 -33.66 12.18
CA SER A 102 2.35 -32.86 13.34
C SER A 102 3.60 -33.43 14.04
N LEU A 103 3.73 -34.77 14.07
CA LEU A 103 4.89 -35.48 14.63
C LEU A 103 6.08 -35.60 13.69
N SER A 104 5.95 -35.19 12.42
CA SER A 104 7.08 -35.25 11.48
C SER A 104 8.14 -34.20 11.83
N PRO A 105 9.43 -34.53 11.68
CA PRO A 105 10.51 -33.62 12.03
C PRO A 105 10.41 -32.31 11.24
N ALA A 106 10.75 -31.22 11.92
CA ALA A 106 10.67 -29.86 11.37
C ALA A 106 11.78 -29.53 10.36
N TYR A 107 12.90 -30.25 10.46
CA TYR A 107 14.14 -30.00 9.75
C TYR A 107 14.74 -31.32 9.27
N GLU A 108 15.38 -31.29 8.11
CA GLU A 108 16.05 -32.43 7.48
C GLU A 108 17.57 -32.21 7.42
N GLY A 109 18.31 -33.33 7.47
CA GLY A 109 19.78 -33.36 7.36
C GLY A 109 20.49 -33.03 8.67
N PRO A 110 21.79 -33.34 8.73
CA PRO A 110 22.76 -32.27 8.52
C PRO A 110 23.36 -32.34 7.12
N TYR A 111 23.25 -31.25 6.38
CA TYR A 111 23.93 -31.06 5.10
C TYR A 111 25.19 -30.24 5.31
N ILE A 112 26.22 -30.51 4.53
CA ILE A 112 27.45 -29.71 4.49
C ILE A 112 27.30 -28.76 3.31
N ILE A 113 27.65 -27.49 3.54
CA ILE A 113 27.78 -26.51 2.47
C ILE A 113 29.12 -26.77 1.79
N GLU A 114 29.07 -27.24 0.55
CA GLU A 114 30.24 -27.34 -0.35
C GLU A 114 30.60 -25.98 -0.95
#